data_AF-A0A1F9XR96-F1
#
_entry.id   AF-A0A1F9XR96-F1
#
_cell.length_a   1.000
_cell.length_b   1.000
_cell.length_c   1.000
_cell.angle_alpha   90.00
_cell.angle_beta   90.00
_cell.angle_gamma   90.00
#
_symmetry.space_group_name_H-M   'P 1'
#
loop_
_entity.id
_entity.type
_entity.pdbx_description
1 polymer ?
#
loop_
_entity_poly.entity_id
_entity_poly.type
_entity_poly.pdbx_seq_one_letter_code
_entity_poly.pdbx_strand_id
1 'polypeptide(L)'
;MAVTGLPIGLGKRREVKKEVRSSEISFCMDIILRTGKIRLRLNSDNFDFSCLMEKKTYSSQTNFRLICAELAAFSPHALKNAGLLAILEGKPLTLLPYDTADDFEKETLRLAALAARRQL
;
A
#
# COMPACT_ATOMS: atom_id res chain seq x y z
N MET A 1 5.47 -47.80 -45.54
CA MET A 1 6.36 -47.00 -46.42
C MET A 1 6.38 -45.56 -45.91
N ALA A 2 7.60 -44.98 -45.84
CA ALA A 2 8.00 -43.56 -45.72
C ALA A 2 7.22 -42.68 -44.71
N VAL A 3 7.77 -42.23 -43.57
CA VAL A 3 8.92 -41.32 -43.33
C VAL A 3 8.92 -40.10 -44.26
N THR A 4 8.61 -38.93 -43.72
CA THR A 4 9.42 -37.69 -43.81
C THR A 4 8.71 -36.54 -43.09
N GLY A 5 9.42 -35.89 -42.16
CA GLY A 5 8.89 -34.73 -41.43
C GLY A 5 9.81 -34.20 -40.33
N LEU A 6 11.11 -34.05 -40.64
CA LEU A 6 12.17 -33.29 -39.94
C LEU A 6 12.37 -33.44 -38.41
N PRO A 7 13.52 -33.96 -37.94
CA PRO A 7 13.92 -33.81 -36.55
C PRO A 7 14.28 -32.33 -36.34
N ILE A 8 13.47 -31.62 -35.57
CA ILE A 8 13.88 -30.31 -35.05
C ILE A 8 15.06 -30.60 -34.13
N GLY A 9 16.27 -30.30 -34.63
CA GLY A 9 17.48 -30.41 -33.84
C GLY A 9 17.27 -29.68 -32.53
N LEU A 10 17.57 -30.36 -31.42
CA LEU A 10 17.58 -29.83 -30.06
C LEU A 10 18.56 -28.65 -29.95
N GLY A 11 18.17 -27.52 -30.53
CA GLY A 11 18.81 -26.23 -30.36
C GLY A 11 18.53 -25.77 -28.93
N LYS A 12 19.59 -25.78 -28.12
CA LYS A 12 19.76 -25.08 -26.84
C LYS A 12 18.45 -24.55 -26.25
N ARG A 13 17.93 -25.27 -25.23
CA ARG A 13 16.92 -24.75 -24.30
C ARG A 13 17.39 -23.38 -23.83
N ARG A 14 16.80 -22.31 -24.38
CA ARG A 14 16.95 -20.98 -23.82
C ARG A 14 16.10 -21.01 -22.56
N GLU A 15 16.74 -21.34 -21.43
CA GLU A 15 16.14 -21.14 -20.12
C GLU A 15 15.79 -19.66 -20.02
N VAL A 16 14.52 -19.36 -20.23
CA VAL A 16 13.96 -18.07 -19.88
C VAL A 16 14.05 -18.03 -18.36
N LYS A 17 15.08 -17.37 -17.83
CA LYS A 17 15.13 -16.95 -16.43
C LYS A 17 13.92 -16.05 -16.22
N LYS A 18 12.82 -16.66 -15.79
CA LYS A 18 11.64 -15.94 -15.31
C LYS A 18 12.11 -15.30 -14.01
N GLU A 19 12.64 -14.09 -14.09
CA GLU A 19 12.88 -13.27 -12.91
C GLU A 19 11.50 -13.05 -12.28
N VAL A 20 11.18 -13.88 -11.29
CA VAL A 20 10.02 -13.69 -10.44
C VAL A 20 10.35 -12.46 -9.61
N ARG A 21 9.96 -11.28 -10.11
CA ARG A 21 9.96 -10.05 -9.31
C ARG A 21 8.91 -10.26 -8.21
N SER A 22 9.37 -10.67 -7.04
CA SER A 22 8.55 -10.67 -5.83
C SER A 22 8.33 -9.22 -5.43
N SER A 23 7.13 -8.71 -5.64
CA SER A 23 6.70 -7.42 -5.09
C SER A 23 6.10 -7.67 -3.71
N GLU A 24 6.69 -7.08 -2.67
CA GLU A 24 6.13 -7.08 -1.33
C GLU A 24 5.29 -5.82 -1.13
N ILE A 25 4.07 -5.98 -0.60
CA ILE A 25 3.20 -4.86 -0.26
C ILE A 25 3.34 -4.59 1.23
N SER A 26 3.96 -3.47 1.58
CA SER A 26 4.07 -3.00 2.96
C SER A 26 2.97 -1.97 3.24
N PHE A 27 2.28 -2.13 4.37
CA PHE A 27 1.26 -1.16 4.81
C PHE A 27 1.89 -0.18 5.80
N CYS A 28 1.94 1.09 5.39
CA CYS A 28 2.41 2.21 6.21
C CYS A 28 1.34 3.30 6.24
N MET A 29 1.17 3.94 7.39
CA MET A 29 0.30 5.09 7.57
C MET A 29 1.03 6.17 8.33
N ASP A 30 0.95 7.39 7.81
CA ASP A 30 1.44 8.58 8.49
C ASP A 30 0.26 9.45 8.93
N ILE A 31 0.23 9.76 10.22
CA ILE A 31 -0.70 10.70 10.82
C ILE A 31 0.06 11.98 11.10
N ILE A 32 -0.34 13.06 10.44
CA ILE A 32 0.25 14.39 10.63
C ILE A 32 -0.69 15.26 11.45
N LEU A 33 -0.22 15.68 12.61
CA LEU A 33 -0.94 16.52 13.56
C LEU A 33 -0.34 17.92 13.62
N ARG A 34 -1.11 18.88 14.15
CA ARG A 34 -0.69 20.27 14.39
C ARG A 34 -0.01 20.90 13.17
N THR A 35 -0.58 20.68 11.98
CA THR A 35 -0.12 21.27 10.71
C THR A 35 1.33 20.94 10.39
N GLY A 36 1.73 19.67 10.53
CA GLY A 36 3.08 19.22 10.17
C GLY A 36 4.10 19.23 11.31
N LYS A 37 3.74 19.72 12.50
CA LYS A 37 4.67 19.74 13.64
C LYS A 37 4.89 18.38 14.28
N ILE A 38 3.92 17.47 14.14
CA ILE A 38 4.00 16.11 14.68
C ILE A 38 3.63 15.15 13.57
N ARG A 39 4.51 14.20 13.28
CA ARG A 39 4.27 13.09 12.35
C ARG A 39 4.40 11.78 13.12
N LEU A 40 3.34 10.97 13.10
CA LEU A 40 3.33 9.63 13.67
C LEU A 40 3.29 8.64 12.51
N ARG A 41 4.26 7.72 12.45
CA ARG A 41 4.32 6.66 11.43
C ARG A 41 3.95 5.32 12.05
N LEU A 42 3.09 4.60 11.36
CA LEU A 42 2.55 3.31 11.77
C LEU A 42 2.80 2.30 10.64
N ASN A 43 3.54 1.24 10.94
CA ASN A 43 3.81 0.14 10.01
C ASN A 43 3.04 -1.09 10.46
N SER A 44 2.35 -1.79 9.55
CA SER A 44 1.54 -2.96 9.90
C SER A 44 2.30 -4.05 10.64
N ASP A 45 3.58 -4.22 10.33
CA ASP A 45 4.35 -5.38 10.79
C ASP A 45 4.86 -5.22 12.21
N ASN A 46 4.98 -3.97 12.69
CA ASN A 46 5.51 -3.63 14.01
C ASN A 46 4.46 -2.92 14.91
N PHE A 47 3.19 -2.91 14.51
CA PHE A 47 2.14 -2.22 15.25
C PHE A 47 1.33 -3.16 16.13
N ASP A 48 1.10 -2.77 17.38
CA ASP A 48 0.21 -3.51 18.28
C ASP A 48 -1.27 -3.14 18.03
N PHE A 49 -1.98 -4.05 17.38
CA PHE A 49 -3.42 -3.92 17.10
C PHE A 49 -4.33 -4.26 18.29
N SER A 50 -3.80 -4.39 19.50
CA SER A 50 -4.60 -4.70 20.70
C SER A 50 -5.66 -3.64 21.04
N CYS A 51 -5.50 -2.41 20.53
CA CYS A 51 -6.52 -1.37 20.59
C CYS A 51 -7.84 -1.72 19.89
N LEU A 52 -7.84 -2.69 18.96
CA LEU A 52 -9.04 -3.15 18.28
C LEU A 52 -9.91 -4.08 19.16
N MET A 53 -9.38 -4.57 20.28
CA MET A 53 -10.08 -5.46 21.22
C MET A 53 -10.82 -6.60 20.48
N GLU A 54 -12.15 -6.69 20.60
CA GLU A 54 -12.99 -7.72 19.98
C GLU A 54 -13.00 -7.67 18.45
N LYS A 55 -12.63 -6.54 17.83
CA LYS A 55 -12.54 -6.38 16.38
C LYS A 55 -11.21 -6.88 15.80
N LYS A 56 -10.25 -7.24 16.65
CA LYS A 56 -8.92 -7.70 16.22
C LYS A 56 -9.04 -9.05 15.51
N THR A 57 -8.45 -9.13 14.33
CA THR A 57 -8.37 -10.35 13.51
C THR A 57 -6.96 -10.93 13.51
N TYR A 58 -6.80 -12.12 12.95
CA TYR A 58 -5.50 -12.79 12.80
C TYR A 58 -4.61 -12.17 11.70
N SER A 59 -5.15 -11.30 10.84
CA SER A 59 -4.39 -10.65 9.75
C SER A 59 -4.02 -9.22 10.14
N SER A 60 -2.72 -8.91 10.12
CA SER A 60 -2.21 -7.54 10.32
C SER A 60 -2.75 -6.59 9.26
N GLN A 61 -2.91 -7.03 8.01
CA GLN A 61 -3.45 -6.22 6.92
C GLN A 61 -4.93 -5.87 7.16
N THR A 62 -5.74 -6.83 7.59
CA THR A 62 -7.15 -6.59 7.93
C THR A 62 -7.26 -5.64 9.13
N ASN A 63 -6.45 -5.86 10.16
CA ASN A 63 -6.41 -4.97 11.33
C ASN A 63 -6.00 -3.54 10.96
N PHE A 64 -5.02 -3.39 10.07
CA PHE A 64 -4.61 -2.08 9.57
C PHE A 64 -5.76 -1.36 8.86
N ARG A 65 -6.50 -2.05 7.99
CA ARG A 65 -7.68 -1.47 7.32
C ARG A 65 -8.76 -1.03 8.32
N LEU A 66 -8.98 -1.82 9.37
CA LEU A 66 -9.93 -1.47 10.45
C LEU A 66 -9.50 -0.21 11.18
N ILE A 67 -8.23 -0.09 11.57
CA ILE A 67 -7.71 1.13 12.20
C ILE A 67 -7.84 2.34 11.27
N CYS A 68 -7.50 2.20 9.98
CA CYS A 68 -7.68 3.26 9.00
C CYS A 68 -9.13 3.73 8.93
N ALA A 69 -10.10 2.81 8.97
CA ALA A 69 -11.53 3.12 8.97
C ALA A 69 -11.96 3.87 10.24
N GLU A 70 -11.57 3.37 11.41
CA GLU A 70 -11.89 4.01 12.70
C GLU A 70 -11.27 5.41 12.80
N LEU A 71 -10.03 5.60 12.37
CA LEU A 71 -9.38 6.92 12.34
C LEU A 71 -10.05 7.89 11.36
N ALA A 72 -10.45 7.40 10.18
CA ALA A 72 -11.16 8.21 9.20
C ALA A 72 -12.55 8.64 9.70
N ALA A 73 -13.23 7.78 10.47
CA ALA A 73 -14.49 8.10 11.12
C ALA A 73 -14.30 9.08 12.29
N PHE A 74 -13.23 8.91 13.08
CA PHE A 74 -12.90 9.81 14.19
C PHE A 74 -12.52 11.22 13.73
N SER A 75 -11.87 11.34 12.56
CA SER A 75 -11.47 12.62 11.98
C SER A 75 -12.02 12.80 10.55
N PRO A 76 -13.32 13.09 10.39
CA PRO A 76 -13.93 13.19 9.07
C PRO A 76 -13.36 14.33 8.23
N HIS A 77 -12.94 15.43 8.89
CA HIS A 77 -12.38 16.61 8.24
C HIS A 77 -10.88 16.52 7.93
N ALA A 78 -10.19 15.46 8.37
CA ALA A 78 -8.79 15.25 8.02
C ALA A 78 -8.64 15.06 6.50
N LEU A 79 -7.56 15.61 5.95
CA LEU A 79 -7.13 15.31 4.59
C LEU A 79 -6.74 13.84 4.50
N LYS A 80 -7.25 13.15 3.48
CA LYS A 80 -7.02 11.74 3.22
C LYS A 80 -6.25 11.61 1.90
N ASN A 81 -5.24 10.75 1.87
CA ASN A 81 -4.54 10.42 0.64
C ASN A 81 -5.34 9.41 -0.20
N ALA A 82 -4.90 9.20 -1.44
CA ALA A 82 -5.54 8.23 -2.33
C ALA A 82 -5.56 6.81 -1.72
N GLY A 83 -4.50 6.41 -1.02
CA GLY A 83 -4.43 5.10 -0.35
C GLY A 83 -5.50 4.89 0.71
N LEU A 84 -5.69 5.85 1.61
CA LEU A 84 -6.74 5.76 2.64
C LEU A 84 -8.13 5.74 2.01
N LEU A 85 -8.39 6.57 0.99
CA LEU A 85 -9.66 6.55 0.27
C LEU A 85 -9.92 5.19 -0.39
N ALA A 86 -8.91 4.60 -1.04
CA ALA A 86 -9.02 3.28 -1.63
C ALA A 86 -9.29 2.18 -0.57
N ILE A 87 -8.68 2.27 0.61
CA ILE A 87 -8.95 1.35 1.73
C ILE A 87 -10.42 1.45 2.17
N LEU A 88 -10.93 2.67 2.35
CA LEU A 88 -12.31 2.92 2.79
C LEU A 88 -13.34 2.46 1.74
N GLU A 89 -13.02 2.61 0.46
CA GLU A 89 -13.87 2.19 -0.66
C GLU A 89 -13.72 0.69 -0.99
N GLY A 90 -12.84 -0.04 -0.30
CA GLY A 90 -12.57 -1.44 -0.58
C GLY A 90 -11.89 -1.71 -1.93
N LYS A 91 -11.25 -0.70 -2.53
CA LYS A 91 -10.59 -0.81 -3.83
C LYS A 91 -9.28 -1.60 -3.75
N PRO A 92 -8.85 -2.25 -4.85
CA PRO A 92 -7.54 -2.88 -4.95
C PRO A 92 -6.42 -1.83 -4.80
N LEU A 93 -5.49 -2.08 -3.88
CA LEU A 93 -4.37 -1.17 -3.61
C LEU A 93 -3.24 -1.30 -4.65
N THR A 94 -3.21 -2.39 -5.42
CA THR A 94 -2.22 -2.65 -6.48
C THR A 94 -2.34 -1.71 -7.67
N LEU A 95 -3.45 -0.98 -7.78
CA LEU A 95 -3.70 -0.02 -8.85
C LEU A 95 -3.30 1.41 -8.48
N LEU A 96 -2.84 1.62 -7.24
CA LEU A 96 -2.40 2.93 -6.77
C LEU A 96 -0.98 3.21 -7.28
N PRO A 97 -0.66 4.47 -7.62
CA PRO A 97 0.66 4.86 -8.12
C PRO A 97 1.69 4.99 -6.99
N TYR A 98 1.78 3.98 -6.12
CA TYR A 98 2.76 3.88 -5.04
C TYR A 98 3.75 2.77 -5.35
N ASP A 99 4.63 3.03 -6.32
CA ASP A 99 5.69 2.09 -6.67
C ASP A 99 6.85 2.15 -5.66
N THR A 100 7.04 3.32 -5.03
CA THR A 100 8.12 3.57 -4.07
C THR A 100 7.64 4.33 -2.83
N ALA A 101 8.44 4.28 -1.76
CA ALA A 101 8.21 5.10 -0.56
C ALA A 101 8.28 6.61 -0.85
N ASP A 102 9.04 7.03 -1.87
CA ASP A 102 9.14 8.43 -2.28
C ASP A 102 7.82 8.97 -2.85
N ASP A 103 7.03 8.14 -3.53
CA ASP A 103 5.73 8.54 -4.07
C ASP A 103 4.72 8.82 -2.95
N PHE A 104 4.79 8.01 -1.90
CA PHE A 104 4.04 8.24 -0.66
C PHE A 104 4.47 9.54 0.06
N GLU A 105 5.78 9.82 0.11
CA GLU A 105 6.31 11.05 0.71
C GLU A 105 5.88 12.29 -0.09
N LYS A 106 5.95 12.26 -1.42
CA LYS A 106 5.52 13.36 -2.30
C LYS A 106 4.06 13.71 -2.08
N GLU A 107 3.18 12.72 -2.02
CA GLU A 107 1.77 12.98 -1.75
C GLU A 107 1.56 13.53 -0.34
N THR A 108 2.28 13.01 0.64
CA THR A 108 2.25 13.50 2.03
C THR A 108 2.63 14.98 2.11
N LEU A 109 3.73 15.39 1.45
CA LEU A 109 4.15 16.79 1.36
C LEU A 109 3.09 17.66 0.66
N ARG A 110 2.49 17.17 -0.42
CA ARG A 110 1.40 17.86 -1.13
C ARG A 110 0.20 18.11 -0.22
N LEU A 111 -0.22 17.10 0.55
CA LEU A 111 -1.32 17.22 1.50
C LEU A 111 -0.99 18.14 2.67
N ALA A 112 0.24 18.09 3.19
CA ALA A 112 0.70 18.99 4.24
C ALA A 112 0.71 20.46 3.76
N ALA A 113 1.18 20.73 2.54
CA ALA A 113 1.13 22.06 1.94
C ALA A 113 -0.33 22.55 1.75
N LEU A 114 -1.24 21.66 1.35
CA LEU A 114 -2.66 21.99 1.25
C LEU A 114 -3.28 22.29 2.62
N ALA A 115 -2.92 21.51 3.65
CA ALA A 115 -3.38 21.75 5.02
C ALA A 115 -2.92 23.11 5.55
N ALA A 116 -1.66 23.48 5.29
CA ALA A 116 -1.13 24.78 5.69
C ALA A 116 -1.88 25.95 5.03
N ARG A 117 -2.27 25.82 3.76
CA ARG A 117 -3.05 26.84 3.04
C ARG A 117 -4.49 26.99 3.53
N ARG A 118 -5.10 25.94 4.10
CA ARG A 118 -6.48 25.99 4.63
C ARG A 118 -6.59 26.65 6.01
N GLN A 119 -5.46 26.98 6.63
CA GLN A 119 -5.39 27.61 7.95
C GLN A 119 -5.07 29.11 7.90
N LEU A 120 -4.86 29.66 6.70
CA LEU A 120 -4.82 31.08 6.41
C LEU A 120 -6.20 31.54 5.94
#